data_AF-A0A4Q6E9C8-F1
#
_entry.id   AF-A0A4Q6E9C8-F1
#
_cell.length_a   1.000
_cell.length_b   1.000
_cell.length_c   1.000
_cell.angle_alpha   90.00
_cell.angle_beta   90.00
_cell.angle_gamma   90.00
#
_symmetry.space_group_name_H-M   'P 1'
#
loop_
_entity.id
_entity.type
_entity.pdbx_description
1 polymer ?
#
loop_
_entity_poly.entity_id
_entity_poly.type
_entity_poly.pdbx_seq_one_letter_code
_entity_poly.pdbx_strand_id
1 'polypeptide(L)'
;LKHLHTLPAVILENRELSKLKSTYVDVLPTLVHPVTNRVHASFNQTVAATGRLSSSEPNLQNIPIRTKSGKLVREAFVAEEGNVLMGADYSQIELRILASMSGDELLVRAFTEKQDVHSLTASLIFGSPLDKVSEDERRKAKAINFGLIYGKSAFSLSEELGISRGEASEIIKTYFARYPTIRQFLDQLAEDAKRNGYAETVFGRRRNIEGIHSKNKMILSGAERMAVNTPIQGTAADLVKIAMVRLFYALKQAKLKSRIIMQVHDELVLEVPKDEVDATAALVKEYMEGAGDDKFRVPLTVETGVAHNWLAL
;
A
#
# COMPACT_ATOMS: atom_id res chain seq x y z
N LEU A 1 13.59 -23.74 -9.21
CA LEU A 1 13.33 -25.19 -9.08
C LEU A 1 11.85 -25.57 -9.01
N LYS A 2 10.96 -24.79 -8.36
CA LYS A 2 9.52 -25.14 -8.28
C LYS A 2 8.84 -25.32 -9.64
N HIS A 3 9.31 -24.61 -10.67
CA HIS A 3 8.80 -24.72 -12.05
C HIS A 3 9.43 -25.87 -12.85
N LEU A 4 10.43 -26.55 -12.28
CA LEU A 4 11.24 -27.56 -12.95
C LEU A 4 11.01 -28.98 -12.37
N HIS A 5 10.41 -29.09 -11.18
CA HIS A 5 10.18 -30.37 -10.53
C HIS A 5 9.02 -30.32 -9.53
N THR A 6 8.24 -31.40 -9.43
CA THR A 6 7.05 -31.53 -8.58
C THR A 6 7.38 -31.44 -7.08
N LEU A 7 8.43 -32.11 -6.61
CA LEU A 7 8.80 -32.13 -5.19
C LEU A 7 8.99 -30.73 -4.55
N PRO A 8 9.81 -29.81 -5.12
CA PRO A 8 9.90 -28.44 -4.60
C PRO A 8 8.55 -27.68 -4.60
N ALA A 9 7.66 -27.95 -5.55
CA ALA A 9 6.34 -27.31 -5.59
C ALA A 9 5.46 -27.78 -4.41
N VAL A 10 5.39 -29.09 -4.17
CA VAL A 10 4.64 -29.68 -3.05
C VAL A 10 5.20 -29.23 -1.70
N ILE A 11 6.53 -29.12 -1.55
CA ILE A 11 7.14 -28.61 -0.31
C ILE A 11 6.72 -27.15 -0.04
N LEU A 12 6.69 -26.30 -1.07
CA LEU A 12 6.27 -24.90 -0.92
C LEU A 12 4.78 -24.80 -0.57
N GLU A 13 3.93 -25.60 -1.22
CA GLU A 13 2.50 -25.68 -0.93
C GLU A 13 2.25 -26.17 0.50
N ASN A 14 2.92 -27.24 0.94
CA ASN A 14 2.78 -27.75 2.30
C ASN A 14 3.21 -26.70 3.34
N ARG A 15 4.29 -25.95 3.10
CA ARG A 15 4.73 -24.86 3.98
C ARG A 15 3.69 -23.74 4.06
N GLU A 16 3.09 -23.39 2.93
CA GLU A 16 2.04 -22.37 2.88
C GLU A 16 0.80 -22.81 3.67
N LEU A 17 0.26 -24.00 3.39
CA LEU A 17 -0.92 -24.53 4.07
C LEU A 17 -0.69 -24.73 5.56
N SER A 18 0.48 -25.27 5.94
CA SER A 18 0.86 -25.45 7.35
C SER A 18 0.90 -24.10 8.08
N LYS A 19 1.46 -23.05 7.46
CA LYS A 19 1.47 -21.70 8.02
C LYS A 19 0.05 -21.12 8.14
N LEU A 20 -0.77 -21.24 7.09
CA LEU A 20 -2.15 -20.75 7.11
C LEU A 20 -2.95 -21.40 8.25
N LYS A 21 -2.81 -22.72 8.41
CA LYS A 21 -3.48 -23.48 9.46
C LYS A 21 -3.04 -23.01 10.85
N SER A 22 -1.73 -23.04 11.12
CA SER A 22 -1.20 -22.75 12.46
C SER A 22 -1.25 -21.28 12.85
N THR A 23 -1.29 -20.35 11.88
CA THR A 23 -1.29 -18.90 12.16
C THR A 23 -2.71 -18.33 12.20
N TYR A 24 -3.64 -18.86 11.40
CA TYR A 24 -4.97 -18.27 11.24
C TYR A 24 -6.09 -19.24 11.58
N VAL A 25 -6.15 -20.40 10.92
CA VAL A 25 -7.32 -21.32 11.05
C VAL A 25 -7.46 -21.83 12.48
N ASP A 26 -6.37 -22.24 13.12
CA ASP A 26 -6.39 -22.77 14.48
C ASP A 26 -6.45 -21.64 15.54
N VAL A 27 -5.97 -20.43 15.20
CA VAL A 27 -5.76 -19.35 16.17
C VAL A 27 -6.93 -18.36 16.21
N LEU A 28 -7.50 -17.97 15.07
CA LEU A 28 -8.59 -16.97 15.05
C LEU A 28 -9.79 -17.38 15.93
N PRO A 29 -10.25 -18.66 15.92
CA PRO A 29 -11.34 -19.08 16.80
C PRO A 29 -11.01 -18.94 18.30
N THR A 30 -9.75 -19.08 18.70
CA THR A 30 -9.34 -18.96 20.11
C THR A 30 -9.24 -17.51 20.57
N LEU A 31 -9.21 -16.55 19.64
CA LEU A 31 -9.17 -15.11 19.91
C LEU A 31 -10.56 -14.46 19.98
N VAL A 32 -11.63 -15.24 19.83
CA VAL A 32 -13.00 -14.72 19.93
C VAL A 32 -13.29 -14.35 21.39
N HIS A 33 -13.61 -13.08 21.62
CA HIS A 33 -13.89 -12.58 22.96
C HIS A 33 -15.26 -13.05 23.46
N PRO A 34 -15.37 -13.66 24.65
CA PRO A 34 -16.57 -14.37 25.10
C PRO A 34 -17.81 -13.48 25.31
N VAL A 35 -17.62 -12.19 25.58
CA VAL A 35 -18.73 -11.24 25.79
C VAL A 35 -19.24 -10.63 24.49
N THR A 36 -18.35 -10.35 23.54
CA THR A 36 -18.72 -9.60 22.32
C THR A 36 -18.89 -10.51 21.13
N ASN A 37 -18.42 -11.77 21.21
CA ASN A 37 -18.34 -12.72 20.09
C ASN A 37 -17.59 -12.16 18.87
N ARG A 38 -16.61 -11.28 19.11
CA ARG A 38 -15.75 -10.67 18.09
C ARG A 38 -14.28 -10.87 18.42
N VAL A 39 -13.44 -10.78 17.40
CA VAL A 39 -11.97 -10.72 17.57
C VAL A 39 -11.57 -9.25 17.75
N HIS A 40 -10.76 -8.97 18.78
CA HIS A 40 -10.29 -7.62 19.11
C HIS A 40 -8.79 -7.50 18.86
N ALA A 41 -8.43 -7.15 17.62
CA ALA A 41 -7.03 -6.93 17.27
C ALA A 41 -6.43 -5.71 17.98
N SER A 42 -5.15 -5.79 18.35
CA SER A 42 -4.39 -4.66 18.89
C SER A 42 -3.72 -3.88 17.77
N PHE A 43 -4.06 -2.60 17.63
CA PHE A 43 -3.41 -1.67 16.70
C PHE A 43 -2.35 -0.84 17.41
N ASN A 44 -1.08 -1.04 17.05
CA ASN A 44 0.04 -0.39 17.71
C ASN A 44 0.43 0.89 16.97
N GLN A 45 0.25 2.04 17.62
CA GLN A 45 0.42 3.36 17.00
C GLN A 45 1.89 3.85 16.98
N THR A 46 2.75 3.34 17.85
CA THR A 46 4.11 3.83 18.10
C THR A 46 5.21 2.83 17.73
N VAL A 47 4.91 1.80 16.94
CA VAL A 47 5.86 0.71 16.62
C VAL A 47 6.56 0.93 15.27
N ALA A 48 5.82 1.20 14.19
CA ALA A 48 6.43 1.30 12.87
C ALA A 48 7.21 2.61 12.70
N ALA A 49 8.46 2.53 12.25
CA ALA A 49 9.35 3.69 12.09
C ALA A 49 8.83 4.75 11.09
N THR A 50 7.99 4.35 10.13
CA THR A 50 7.36 5.26 9.15
C THR A 50 6.02 5.82 9.63
N GLY A 51 5.55 5.43 10.82
CA GLY A 51 4.30 5.91 11.38
C GLY A 51 3.05 5.16 10.93
N ARG A 52 3.17 4.10 10.12
CA ARG A 52 2.04 3.17 9.87
C ARG A 52 1.55 2.54 11.17
N LEU A 53 0.26 2.22 11.25
CA LEU A 53 -0.23 1.31 12.28
C LEU A 53 0.38 -0.08 12.02
N SER A 54 0.70 -0.83 13.08
CA SER A 54 0.88 -2.28 12.99
C SER A 54 -0.25 -2.98 13.74
N SER A 55 -0.46 -4.25 13.47
CA SER A 55 -1.54 -5.05 14.08
C SER A 55 -0.97 -6.32 14.72
N SER A 56 -1.48 -6.69 15.89
CA SER A 56 -1.14 -7.91 16.63
C SER A 56 -2.38 -8.51 17.29
N GLU A 57 -2.33 -9.82 17.53
CA GLU A 57 -3.39 -10.56 18.26
C GLU A 57 -4.82 -10.39 17.71
N PRO A 58 -5.09 -10.71 16.43
CA PRO A 58 -4.19 -11.21 15.39
C PRO A 58 -3.56 -10.08 14.55
N ASN A 59 -2.50 -10.37 13.81
CA ASN A 59 -1.94 -9.42 12.85
C ASN A 59 -2.78 -9.42 11.56
N LEU A 60 -3.71 -8.46 11.46
CA LEU A 60 -4.62 -8.31 10.33
C LEU A 60 -3.91 -7.92 9.02
N GLN A 61 -2.73 -7.28 9.10
CA GLN A 61 -1.96 -6.84 7.94
C GLN A 61 -1.27 -7.99 7.20
N ASN A 62 -1.12 -9.14 7.85
CA ASN A 62 -0.45 -10.31 7.28
C ASN A 62 -1.40 -11.35 6.71
N ILE A 63 -2.73 -11.12 6.78
CA ILE A 63 -3.73 -12.04 6.25
C ILE A 63 -3.56 -12.16 4.73
N PRO A 64 -3.22 -13.34 4.18
CA PRO A 64 -2.78 -13.44 2.79
C PRO A 64 -3.86 -13.14 1.76
N ILE A 65 -3.47 -12.44 0.69
CA ILE A 65 -4.36 -12.05 -0.43
C ILE A 65 -3.99 -12.65 -1.78
N ARG A 66 -2.81 -13.26 -1.91
CA ARG A 66 -2.26 -13.61 -3.22
C ARG A 66 -2.67 -15.00 -3.69
N THR A 67 -2.81 -15.94 -2.79
CA THR A 67 -3.08 -17.35 -3.10
C THR A 67 -4.53 -17.68 -2.86
N LYS A 68 -5.04 -18.68 -3.59
CA LYS A 68 -6.44 -19.13 -3.45
C LYS A 68 -6.75 -19.54 -2.02
N SER A 69 -5.89 -20.36 -1.41
CA SER A 69 -6.08 -20.83 -0.03
C SER A 69 -5.90 -19.72 1.01
N GLY A 70 -4.98 -18.78 0.78
CA GLY A 70 -4.78 -17.65 1.68
C GLY A 70 -5.98 -16.71 1.72
N LYS A 71 -6.58 -16.45 0.55
CA LYS A 71 -7.78 -15.63 0.40
C LYS A 71 -8.97 -16.17 1.21
N LEU A 72 -9.12 -17.48 1.34
CA LEU A 72 -10.23 -18.11 2.10
C LEU A 72 -10.23 -17.71 3.59
N VAL A 73 -9.09 -17.32 4.16
CA VAL A 73 -9.05 -16.81 5.55
C VAL A 73 -9.91 -15.54 5.69
N ARG A 74 -9.98 -14.70 4.65
CA ARG A 74 -10.80 -13.48 4.65
C ARG A 74 -12.31 -13.76 4.61
N GLU A 75 -12.72 -14.94 4.13
CA GLU A 75 -14.13 -15.34 4.10
C GLU A 75 -14.73 -15.48 5.51
N ALA A 76 -13.88 -15.80 6.50
CA ALA A 76 -14.28 -15.89 7.90
C ALA A 76 -14.56 -14.54 8.59
N PHE A 77 -14.23 -13.42 7.93
CA PHE A 77 -14.50 -12.08 8.44
C PHE A 77 -15.81 -11.59 7.82
N VAL A 78 -16.90 -11.73 8.58
CA VAL A 78 -18.26 -11.42 8.14
C VAL A 78 -18.83 -10.22 8.89
N ALA A 79 -19.81 -9.55 8.29
CA ALA A 79 -20.60 -8.54 8.98
C ALA A 79 -21.58 -9.20 9.97
N GLU A 80 -21.90 -8.50 11.07
CA GLU A 80 -23.02 -8.84 11.94
C GLU A 80 -24.37 -8.81 11.17
N GLU A 81 -25.35 -9.59 11.63
CA GLU A 81 -26.68 -9.67 11.01
C GLU A 81 -27.32 -8.27 10.88
N GLY A 82 -27.97 -8.01 9.74
CA GLY A 82 -28.50 -6.68 9.40
C GLY A 82 -27.47 -5.68 8.85
N ASN A 83 -26.17 -6.00 8.93
CA ASN A 83 -25.09 -5.17 8.39
C ASN A 83 -24.47 -5.79 7.13
N VAL A 84 -23.56 -5.03 6.52
CA VAL A 84 -22.63 -5.43 5.46
C VAL A 84 -21.24 -4.89 5.79
N LEU A 85 -20.21 -5.47 5.21
CA LEU A 85 -18.88 -4.88 5.22
C LEU A 85 -18.76 -3.90 4.06
N MET A 86 -18.12 -2.76 4.32
CA MET A 86 -17.71 -1.80 3.30
C MET A 86 -16.19 -1.68 3.33
N GLY A 87 -15.54 -2.05 2.23
CA GLY A 87 -14.11 -1.82 2.01
C GLY A 87 -13.91 -0.50 1.30
N ALA A 88 -12.93 0.28 1.73
CA ALA A 88 -12.55 1.55 1.15
C ALA A 88 -11.03 1.63 1.03
N ASP A 89 -10.50 1.52 -0.18
CA ASP A 89 -9.07 1.46 -0.45
C ASP A 89 -8.61 2.68 -1.25
N TYR A 90 -7.51 3.30 -0.84
CA TYR A 90 -6.93 4.36 -1.65
C TYR A 90 -6.28 3.81 -2.91
N SER A 91 -6.74 4.23 -4.09
CA SER A 91 -6.14 3.80 -5.35
C SER A 91 -4.73 4.40 -5.51
N GLN A 92 -3.71 3.59 -5.24
CA GLN A 92 -2.29 3.89 -5.53
C GLN A 92 -1.77 5.15 -4.78
N ILE A 93 -2.16 5.32 -3.52
CA ILE A 93 -1.84 6.52 -2.71
C ILE A 93 -0.37 6.92 -2.74
N GLU A 94 0.55 5.96 -2.64
CA GLU A 94 1.98 6.26 -2.63
C GLU A 94 2.49 6.80 -3.98
N LEU A 95 1.92 6.37 -5.11
CA LEU A 95 2.25 6.92 -6.42
C LEU A 95 1.66 8.33 -6.61
N ARG A 96 0.47 8.60 -6.07
CA ARG A 96 -0.14 9.94 -6.09
C ARG A 96 0.67 10.93 -5.24
N ILE A 97 1.16 10.49 -4.09
CA ILE A 97 2.08 11.25 -3.23
C ILE A 97 3.37 11.53 -4.00
N LEU A 98 3.99 10.50 -4.58
CA LEU A 98 5.21 10.67 -5.39
C LEU A 98 5.00 11.69 -6.50
N ALA A 99 3.92 11.57 -7.28
CA ALA A 99 3.60 12.48 -8.37
C ALA A 99 3.50 13.93 -7.88
N SER A 100 2.78 14.15 -6.78
CA SER A 100 2.60 15.48 -6.20
C SER A 100 3.90 16.07 -5.64
N MET A 101 4.71 15.26 -4.96
CA MET A 101 5.94 15.74 -4.32
C MET A 101 7.09 15.94 -5.30
N SER A 102 7.19 15.07 -6.32
CA SER A 102 8.21 15.20 -7.37
C SER A 102 7.89 16.29 -8.39
N GLY A 103 6.61 16.65 -8.55
CA GLY A 103 6.16 17.58 -9.58
C GLY A 103 6.30 17.02 -10.99
N ASP A 104 6.29 15.69 -11.15
CA ASP A 104 6.39 15.07 -12.47
C ASP A 104 5.10 15.27 -13.28
N GLU A 105 5.16 16.13 -14.29
CA GLU A 105 3.99 16.52 -15.08
C GLU A 105 3.34 15.33 -15.83
N LEU A 106 4.12 14.32 -16.25
CA LEU A 106 3.55 13.13 -16.90
C LEU A 106 2.71 12.33 -15.91
N LEU A 107 3.24 12.09 -14.71
CA LEU A 107 2.55 11.32 -13.68
C LEU A 107 1.37 12.10 -13.08
N VAL A 108 1.53 13.41 -12.86
CA VAL A 108 0.45 14.30 -12.42
C VAL A 108 -0.69 14.30 -13.44
N ARG A 109 -0.37 14.45 -14.73
CA ARG A 109 -1.36 14.39 -15.81
C ARG A 109 -2.05 13.03 -15.87
N ALA A 110 -1.29 11.94 -15.78
CA ALA A 110 -1.84 10.59 -15.80
C ALA A 110 -2.91 10.39 -14.72
N PHE A 111 -2.66 10.84 -13.50
CA PHE A 111 -3.64 10.73 -12.43
C PHE A 111 -4.83 11.69 -12.56
N THR A 112 -4.60 12.93 -13.00
CA THR A 112 -5.67 13.93 -13.16
C THR A 112 -6.60 13.59 -14.33
N GLU A 113 -6.07 13.01 -15.40
CA GLU A 113 -6.84 12.48 -16.54
C GLU A 113 -7.35 11.05 -16.33
N LYS A 114 -7.18 10.46 -15.13
CA LYS A 114 -7.61 9.09 -14.77
C LYS A 114 -7.06 8.01 -15.72
N GLN A 115 -5.86 8.21 -16.25
CA GLN A 115 -5.14 7.21 -17.03
C GLN A 115 -4.57 6.12 -16.13
N ASP A 116 -4.43 4.89 -16.66
CA ASP A 116 -3.74 3.83 -15.95
C ASP A 116 -2.23 4.10 -15.93
N VAL A 117 -1.72 4.51 -14.77
CA VAL A 117 -0.31 4.85 -14.56
C VAL A 117 0.64 3.68 -14.81
N HIS A 118 0.21 2.44 -14.54
CA HIS A 118 1.04 1.28 -14.83
C HIS A 118 1.12 1.01 -16.33
N SER A 119 0.00 1.16 -17.05
CA SER A 119 -0.01 1.08 -18.51
C SER A 119 0.77 2.22 -19.14
N LEU A 120 0.70 3.43 -18.59
CA LEU A 120 1.52 4.56 -19.05
C LEU A 120 3.02 4.26 -18.88
N THR A 121 3.44 3.82 -17.68
CA THR A 121 4.83 3.43 -17.47
C THR A 121 5.25 2.29 -18.40
N ALA A 122 4.38 1.28 -18.62
CA ALA A 122 4.65 0.19 -19.56
C ALA A 122 4.88 0.71 -20.98
N SER A 123 4.00 1.60 -21.46
CA SER A 123 4.12 2.23 -22.78
C SER A 123 5.44 2.98 -22.94
N LEU A 124 5.85 3.74 -21.91
CA LEU A 124 7.08 4.52 -21.91
C LEU A 124 8.36 3.67 -21.87
N ILE A 125 8.31 2.49 -21.24
CA ILE A 125 9.45 1.59 -21.07
C ILE A 125 9.58 0.61 -22.25
N PHE A 126 8.47 -0.01 -22.66
CA PHE A 126 8.46 -1.07 -23.67
C PHE A 126 8.17 -0.54 -25.08
N GLY A 127 7.73 0.72 -25.20
CA GLY A 127 7.48 1.38 -26.49
C GLY A 127 6.13 1.04 -27.15
N SER A 128 5.33 0.18 -26.53
CA SER A 128 3.97 -0.16 -26.98
C SER A 128 3.04 1.05 -26.81
N PRO A 129 2.15 1.37 -27.78
CA PRO A 129 1.08 2.36 -27.58
C PRO A 129 0.23 2.04 -26.35
N LEU A 130 -0.26 3.07 -25.65
CA LEU A 130 -0.98 2.92 -24.38
C LEU A 130 -2.17 1.96 -24.46
N ASP A 131 -2.90 2.00 -25.56
CA ASP A 131 -4.07 1.15 -25.87
C ASP A 131 -3.70 -0.30 -26.25
N LYS A 132 -2.41 -0.57 -26.49
CA LYS A 132 -1.87 -1.88 -26.87
C LYS A 132 -0.98 -2.51 -25.80
N VAL A 133 -0.90 -1.89 -24.62
CA VAL A 133 -0.16 -2.45 -23.49
C VAL A 133 -0.84 -3.75 -23.03
N SER A 134 -0.08 -4.84 -23.05
CA SER A 134 -0.51 -6.13 -22.55
C SER A 134 -0.59 -6.16 -21.02
N GLU A 135 -1.38 -7.09 -20.48
CA GLU A 135 -1.47 -7.28 -19.02
C GLU A 135 -0.12 -7.64 -18.39
N ASP A 136 0.74 -8.38 -19.10
CA ASP A 136 2.08 -8.72 -18.62
C ASP A 136 3.00 -7.49 -18.55
N GLU A 137 3.00 -6.65 -19.60
CA GLU A 137 3.73 -5.38 -19.59
C GLU A 137 3.25 -4.47 -18.46
N ARG A 138 1.93 -4.33 -18.28
CA ARG A 138 1.34 -3.57 -17.17
C ARG A 138 1.77 -4.12 -15.81
N ARG A 139 1.77 -5.44 -15.63
CA ARG A 139 2.21 -6.12 -14.40
C ARG A 139 3.69 -5.85 -14.12
N LYS A 140 4.55 -5.92 -15.14
CA LYS A 140 5.97 -5.58 -15.02
C LYS A 140 6.17 -4.11 -14.66
N ALA A 141 5.45 -3.19 -15.32
CA ALA A 141 5.48 -1.76 -15.02
C ALA A 141 4.99 -1.44 -13.60
N LYS A 142 4.01 -2.17 -13.08
CA LYS A 142 3.62 -2.10 -11.67
C LYS A 142 4.77 -2.45 -10.73
N ALA A 143 5.46 -3.56 -10.97
CA ALA A 143 6.64 -3.94 -10.19
C ALA A 143 7.78 -2.92 -10.30
N ILE A 144 7.97 -2.31 -11.47
CA ILE A 144 8.93 -1.23 -11.70
C ILE A 144 8.56 0.01 -10.90
N ASN A 145 7.34 0.55 -11.03
CA ASN A 145 6.88 1.73 -10.29
C ASN A 145 7.13 1.57 -8.78
N PHE A 146 6.61 0.50 -8.17
CA PHE A 146 6.80 0.26 -6.74
C PHE A 146 8.26 -0.05 -6.39
N GLY A 147 8.99 -0.74 -7.26
CA GLY A 147 10.39 -1.05 -7.03
C GLY A 147 11.27 0.19 -6.97
N LEU A 148 11.10 1.11 -7.92
CA LEU A 148 11.97 2.27 -8.07
C LEU A 148 11.68 3.36 -7.04
N ILE A 149 10.42 3.53 -6.61
CA ILE A 149 10.05 4.41 -5.49
C ILE A 149 10.78 4.03 -4.19
N TYR A 150 11.04 2.73 -4.00
CA TYR A 150 11.73 2.21 -2.82
C TYR A 150 13.23 1.98 -3.04
N GLY A 151 13.78 2.48 -4.15
CA GLY A 151 15.21 2.37 -4.46
C GLY A 151 15.67 0.93 -4.65
N LYS A 152 14.85 0.05 -5.26
CA LYS A 152 15.32 -1.29 -5.67
C LYS A 152 16.48 -1.15 -6.65
N SER A 153 17.49 -2.00 -6.44
CA SER A 153 18.61 -2.11 -7.37
C SER A 153 18.22 -2.91 -8.61
N ALA A 154 19.03 -2.79 -9.67
CA ALA A 154 18.87 -3.61 -10.88
C ALA A 154 18.85 -5.12 -10.56
N PHE A 155 19.59 -5.55 -9.54
CA PHE A 155 19.58 -6.96 -9.10
C PHE A 155 18.22 -7.37 -8.49
N SER A 156 17.67 -6.57 -7.59
CA SER A 156 16.37 -6.90 -6.99
C SER A 156 15.24 -6.84 -8.02
N LEU A 157 15.32 -5.89 -8.95
CA LEU A 157 14.36 -5.77 -10.04
C LEU A 157 14.47 -6.95 -11.03
N SER A 158 15.69 -7.41 -11.34
CA SER A 158 15.89 -8.55 -12.25
C SER A 158 15.28 -9.84 -11.71
N GLU A 159 15.44 -10.11 -10.40
CA GLU A 159 14.83 -11.27 -9.74
C GLU A 159 13.30 -11.23 -9.76
N GLU A 160 12.71 -10.05 -9.51
CA GLU A 160 11.26 -9.90 -9.47
C GLU A 160 10.61 -10.00 -10.85
N LEU A 161 11.26 -9.45 -11.87
CA LEU A 161 10.77 -9.49 -13.25
C LEU A 161 11.16 -10.78 -13.99
N GLY A 162 12.09 -11.56 -13.46
CA GLY A 162 12.62 -12.76 -14.11
C GLY A 162 13.40 -12.46 -15.38
N ILE A 163 14.15 -11.35 -15.39
CA ILE A 163 14.94 -10.86 -16.54
C ILE A 163 16.43 -10.79 -16.19
N SER A 164 17.29 -10.50 -17.16
CA SER A 164 18.72 -10.30 -16.89
C SER A 164 18.99 -9.00 -16.12
N ARG A 165 20.11 -8.94 -15.39
CA ARG A 165 20.55 -7.70 -14.71
C ARG A 165 20.81 -6.55 -15.69
N GLY A 166 21.26 -6.86 -16.90
CA GLY A 166 21.47 -5.87 -17.97
C GLY A 166 20.16 -5.22 -18.40
N GLU A 167 19.14 -6.03 -18.69
CA GLU A 167 17.80 -5.53 -19.03
C GLU A 167 17.19 -4.72 -17.89
N ALA A 168 17.29 -5.19 -16.65
CA ALA A 168 16.81 -4.43 -15.49
C ALA A 168 17.52 -3.07 -15.35
N SER A 169 18.82 -2.99 -15.66
CA SER A 169 19.57 -1.72 -15.62
C SER A 169 19.10 -0.76 -16.71
N GLU A 170 18.83 -1.25 -17.91
CA GLU A 170 18.32 -0.42 -19.02
C GLU A 170 16.88 0.06 -18.74
N ILE A 171 16.04 -0.78 -18.11
CA ILE A 171 14.71 -0.39 -17.64
C ILE A 171 14.80 0.76 -16.64
N ILE A 172 15.69 0.67 -15.65
CA ILE A 172 15.88 1.73 -14.64
C ILE A 172 16.32 3.03 -15.32
N LYS A 173 17.29 2.94 -16.23
CA LYS A 173 17.79 4.09 -16.98
C LYS A 173 16.68 4.73 -17.82
N THR A 174 15.91 3.92 -18.55
CA THR A 174 14.79 4.38 -19.37
C THR A 174 13.72 5.03 -18.50
N TYR A 175 13.36 4.43 -17.37
CA TYR A 175 12.39 4.99 -16.43
C TYR A 175 12.78 6.40 -15.98
N PHE A 176 14.01 6.59 -15.49
CA PHE A 176 14.46 7.90 -15.02
C PHE A 176 14.73 8.90 -16.16
N ALA A 177 14.99 8.42 -17.38
CA ALA A 177 15.03 9.29 -18.55
C ALA A 177 13.64 9.82 -18.94
N ARG A 178 12.58 9.02 -18.71
CA ARG A 178 11.18 9.41 -18.94
C ARG A 178 10.60 10.23 -17.80
N TYR A 179 11.05 9.98 -16.57
CA TYR A 179 10.64 10.68 -15.36
C TYR A 179 11.84 11.38 -14.67
N PRO A 180 12.45 12.40 -15.30
CA PRO A 180 13.68 13.02 -14.79
C PRO A 180 13.46 13.76 -13.46
N THR A 181 12.28 14.35 -13.27
CA THR A 181 11.92 15.07 -12.03
C THR A 181 11.79 14.12 -10.84
N ILE A 182 11.27 12.90 -11.07
CA ILE A 182 11.26 11.84 -10.06
C ILE A 182 12.69 11.55 -9.61
N ARG A 183 13.64 11.38 -10.55
CA ARG A 183 15.04 11.11 -10.17
C ARG A 183 15.61 12.22 -9.30
N GLN A 184 15.43 13.48 -9.73
CA GLN A 184 15.90 14.66 -9.00
C GLN A 184 15.29 14.72 -7.60
N PHE A 185 13.99 14.45 -7.48
CA PHE A 185 13.29 14.42 -6.20
C PHE A 185 13.84 13.35 -5.26
N LEU A 186 14.04 12.11 -5.73
CA LEU A 186 14.58 11.03 -4.88
C LEU A 186 16.02 11.34 -4.45
N ASP A 187 16.85 11.87 -5.35
CA ASP A 187 18.22 12.30 -5.03
C ASP A 187 18.19 13.43 -3.97
N GLN A 188 17.28 14.40 -4.11
CA GLN A 188 17.11 15.49 -3.14
C GLN A 188 16.70 14.98 -1.76
N LEU A 189 15.78 14.01 -1.67
CA LEU A 189 15.39 13.41 -0.39
C LEU A 189 16.59 12.75 0.32
N ALA A 190 17.46 12.07 -0.44
CA ALA A 190 18.66 11.46 0.11
C ALA A 190 19.66 12.52 0.62
N GLU A 191 19.86 13.60 -0.15
CA GLU A 191 20.75 14.71 0.25
C GLU A 191 20.19 15.50 1.44
N ASP A 192 18.88 15.70 1.52
CA ASP A 192 18.23 16.32 2.67
C ASP A 192 18.41 15.48 3.93
N ALA A 193 18.29 14.16 3.84
CA ALA A 193 18.56 13.26 4.96
C ALA A 193 20.04 13.27 5.36
N LYS A 194 20.98 13.38 4.42
CA LYS A 194 22.41 13.57 4.73
C LYS A 194 22.67 14.90 5.44
N ARG A 195 22.00 15.97 5.05
CA ARG A 195 22.15 17.28 5.68
C ARG A 195 21.55 17.32 7.09
N ASN A 196 20.35 16.76 7.25
CA ASN A 196 19.54 16.93 8.46
C ASN A 196 19.67 15.77 9.46
N GLY A 197 20.10 14.58 9.01
CA GLY A 197 20.13 13.35 9.81
C GLY A 197 18.78 12.63 9.92
N TYR A 198 17.71 13.17 9.34
CA TYR A 198 16.36 12.62 9.36
C TYR A 198 15.62 12.86 8.05
N ALA A 199 14.59 12.06 7.79
CA ALA A 199 13.60 12.28 6.74
C ALA A 199 12.27 12.74 7.37
N GLU A 200 11.49 13.55 6.64
CA GLU A 200 10.24 14.16 7.12
C GLU A 200 9.08 13.95 6.13
N THR A 201 7.86 13.72 6.62
CA THR A 201 6.64 13.64 5.80
C THR A 201 6.07 15.03 5.51
N VAL A 202 5.11 15.12 4.58
CA VAL A 202 4.42 16.40 4.27
C VAL A 202 3.72 17.00 5.51
N PHE A 203 3.39 16.16 6.49
CA PHE A 203 2.73 16.56 7.74
C PHE A 203 3.69 16.73 8.92
N GLY A 204 5.00 16.73 8.67
CA GLY A 204 6.03 17.03 9.69
C GLY A 204 6.45 15.83 10.55
N ARG A 205 6.02 14.60 10.23
CA ARG A 205 6.50 13.40 10.93
C ARG A 205 7.95 13.15 10.56
N ARG A 206 8.83 13.02 11.56
CA ARG A 206 10.26 12.75 11.37
C ARG A 206 10.63 11.31 11.66
N ARG A 207 11.60 10.80 10.91
CA ARG A 207 12.32 9.56 11.19
C ARG A 207 13.82 9.81 11.07
N ASN A 208 14.55 9.58 12.15
CA ASN A 208 16.02 9.60 12.12
C ASN A 208 16.53 8.49 11.19
N ILE A 209 17.50 8.82 10.34
CA ILE A 209 18.06 7.87 9.37
C ILE A 209 19.43 7.43 9.87
N GLU A 210 19.45 6.36 10.65
CA GLU A 210 20.68 5.76 11.13
C GLU A 210 21.55 5.27 9.96
N GLY A 211 22.84 5.57 10.02
CA GLY A 211 23.81 5.17 8.99
C GLY A 211 23.89 6.10 7.78
N ILE A 212 23.15 7.21 7.73
CA ILE A 212 23.17 8.17 6.61
C ILE A 212 24.52 8.89 6.42
N HIS A 213 25.37 8.90 7.45
CA HIS A 213 26.75 9.41 7.39
C HIS A 213 27.80 8.30 7.41
N SER A 214 27.39 7.03 7.25
CA SER A 214 28.32 5.90 7.32
C SER A 214 29.30 5.91 6.15
N LYS A 215 30.58 5.67 6.44
CA LYS A 215 31.60 5.43 5.40
C LYS A 215 31.44 4.06 4.73
N ASN A 216 30.69 3.14 5.35
CA ASN A 216 30.41 1.84 4.77
C ASN A 216 29.28 1.97 3.72
N LYS A 217 29.62 1.72 2.45
CA LYS A 217 28.70 1.86 1.31
C LYS A 217 27.42 1.03 1.44
N MET A 218 27.49 -0.16 2.04
CA MET A 218 26.30 -1.00 2.23
C MET A 218 25.33 -0.40 3.25
N ILE A 219 25.87 0.12 4.36
CA ILE A 219 25.09 0.81 5.39
C ILE A 219 24.49 2.10 4.82
N LEU A 220 25.30 2.91 4.15
CA LEU A 220 24.87 4.15 3.53
C LEU A 220 23.74 3.92 2.50
N SER A 221 23.89 2.93 1.61
CA SER A 221 22.87 2.62 0.61
C SER A 221 21.57 2.09 1.25
N GLY A 222 21.65 1.41 2.39
CA GLY A 222 20.46 1.08 3.20
C GLY A 222 19.79 2.33 3.76
N ALA A 223 20.57 3.24 4.33
CA ALA A 223 20.12 4.50 4.89
C ALA A 223 19.47 5.42 3.84
N GLU A 224 20.07 5.56 2.66
CA GLU A 224 19.53 6.36 1.55
C GLU A 224 18.16 5.81 1.08
N ARG A 225 18.01 4.48 0.97
CA ARG A 225 16.70 3.87 0.65
C ARG A 225 15.65 4.16 1.72
N MET A 226 16.03 4.12 3.00
CA MET A 226 15.12 4.49 4.09
C MET A 226 14.75 5.97 4.05
N ALA A 227 15.70 6.85 3.74
CA ALA A 227 15.49 8.29 3.60
C ALA A 227 14.51 8.61 2.48
N VAL A 228 14.61 7.93 1.35
CA VAL A 228 13.72 8.12 0.19
C VAL A 228 12.32 7.54 0.44
N ASN A 229 12.23 6.34 1.03
CA ASN A 229 10.94 5.67 1.27
C ASN A 229 10.11 6.37 2.37
N THR A 230 10.77 6.92 3.39
CA THR A 230 10.08 7.44 4.59
C THR A 230 9.08 8.57 4.28
N PRO A 231 9.44 9.64 3.54
CA PRO A 231 8.51 10.73 3.23
C PRO A 231 7.27 10.24 2.51
N ILE A 232 7.40 9.30 1.57
CA ILE A 232 6.28 8.79 0.76
C ILE A 232 5.39 7.87 1.61
N GLN A 233 5.97 6.83 2.21
CA GLN A 233 5.22 5.85 3.00
C GLN A 233 4.63 6.47 4.27
N GLY A 234 5.37 7.37 4.91
CA GLY A 234 4.92 8.05 6.12
C GLY A 234 3.80 9.06 5.82
N THR A 235 3.87 9.77 4.69
CA THR A 235 2.77 10.65 4.25
C THR A 235 1.49 9.84 3.98
N ALA A 236 1.59 8.65 3.37
CA ALA A 236 0.44 7.76 3.22
C ALA A 236 -0.14 7.34 4.58
N ALA A 237 0.72 7.02 5.56
CA ALA A 237 0.28 6.69 6.91
C ALA A 237 -0.41 7.88 7.61
N ASP A 238 0.10 9.09 7.42
CA ASP A 238 -0.49 10.30 7.96
C ASP A 238 -1.88 10.56 7.34
N LEU A 239 -2.01 10.41 6.02
CA LEU A 239 -3.28 10.56 5.30
C LEU A 239 -4.35 9.58 5.77
N VAL A 240 -4.00 8.29 5.92
CA VAL A 240 -4.95 7.29 6.43
C VAL A 240 -5.40 7.66 7.84
N LYS A 241 -4.50 8.11 8.72
CA LYS A 241 -4.86 8.53 10.09
C LYS A 241 -5.74 9.77 10.11
N ILE A 242 -5.45 10.76 9.27
CA ILE A 242 -6.29 11.95 9.12
C ILE A 242 -7.69 11.54 8.68
N ALA A 243 -7.79 10.69 7.65
CA ALA A 243 -9.06 10.18 7.15
C ALA A 243 -9.85 9.43 8.23
N MET A 244 -9.21 8.51 8.97
CA MET A 244 -9.84 7.76 10.06
C MET A 244 -10.46 8.69 11.11
N VAL A 245 -9.71 9.71 11.55
CA VAL A 245 -10.18 10.65 12.58
C VAL A 245 -11.34 11.49 12.06
N ARG A 246 -11.20 12.05 10.85
CA ARG A 246 -12.25 12.88 10.24
C ARG A 246 -13.53 12.08 9.99
N LEU A 247 -13.40 10.90 9.39
CA LEU A 247 -14.52 10.00 9.12
C LEU A 247 -15.23 9.57 10.41
N PHE A 248 -14.48 9.26 11.48
CA PHE A 248 -15.07 8.92 12.77
C PHE A 248 -15.99 10.02 13.32
N TYR A 249 -15.56 11.28 13.26
CA TYR A 249 -16.39 12.40 13.71
C TYR A 249 -17.56 12.66 12.76
N ALA A 250 -17.36 12.51 11.45
CA ALA A 250 -18.42 12.67 10.45
C ALA A 250 -19.56 11.67 10.63
N LEU A 251 -19.24 10.38 10.80
CA LEU A 251 -20.22 9.32 11.07
C LEU A 251 -21.04 9.65 12.32
N LYS A 252 -20.38 10.11 13.40
CA LYS A 252 -21.04 10.54 14.63
C LYS A 252 -21.95 11.74 14.43
N GLN A 253 -21.50 12.76 13.71
CA GLN A 253 -22.28 13.96 13.44
C GLN A 253 -23.53 13.66 12.60
N ALA A 254 -23.39 12.79 11.60
CA ALA A 254 -24.49 12.29 10.78
C ALA A 254 -25.40 11.30 11.52
N LYS A 255 -25.05 10.91 12.76
CA LYS A 255 -25.75 9.92 13.59
C LYS A 255 -25.90 8.55 12.92
N LEU A 256 -24.96 8.20 12.05
CA LEU A 256 -24.89 6.87 11.44
C LEU A 256 -24.36 5.87 12.47
N LYS A 257 -24.89 4.65 12.45
CA LYS A 257 -24.47 3.55 13.33
C LYS A 257 -23.23 2.83 12.81
N SER A 258 -22.88 3.06 11.55
CA SER A 258 -21.69 2.54 10.86
C SER A 258 -20.39 2.74 11.66
N ARG A 259 -19.47 1.78 11.59
CA ARG A 259 -18.21 1.78 12.39
C ARG A 259 -17.02 1.34 11.56
N ILE A 260 -15.89 2.04 11.72
CA ILE A 260 -14.58 1.56 11.24
C ILE A 260 -14.17 0.38 12.13
N ILE A 261 -14.02 -0.81 11.56
CA ILE A 261 -13.69 -2.04 12.29
C ILE A 261 -12.26 -2.53 12.04
N MET A 262 -11.66 -2.20 10.88
CA MET A 262 -10.28 -2.56 10.55
C MET A 262 -9.60 -1.46 9.74
N GLN A 263 -8.29 -1.37 9.91
CA GLN A 263 -7.38 -0.62 9.05
C GLN A 263 -6.30 -1.58 8.56
N VAL A 264 -6.17 -1.77 7.25
CA VAL A 264 -5.22 -2.72 6.66
C VAL A 264 -4.50 -2.05 5.50
N HIS A 265 -3.21 -1.78 5.66
CA HIS A 265 -2.40 -1.04 4.69
C HIS A 265 -2.95 0.38 4.42
N ASP A 266 -3.61 0.60 3.30
CA ASP A 266 -4.28 1.81 2.83
C ASP A 266 -5.80 1.64 2.75
N GLU A 267 -6.32 0.49 3.16
CA GLU A 267 -7.74 0.13 3.22
C GLU A 267 -8.33 0.41 4.62
N LEU A 268 -9.53 0.99 4.64
CA LEU A 268 -10.42 1.01 5.79
C LEU A 268 -11.57 0.02 5.54
N VAL A 269 -11.87 -0.81 6.54
CA VAL A 269 -13.05 -1.68 6.51
C VAL A 269 -14.03 -1.21 7.56
N LEU A 270 -15.27 -0.98 7.13
CA LEU A 270 -16.38 -0.58 7.97
C LEU A 270 -17.42 -1.70 8.04
N GLU A 271 -18.11 -1.77 9.18
CA GLU A 271 -19.35 -2.49 9.32
C GLU A 271 -20.50 -1.48 9.26
N VAL A 272 -21.44 -1.70 8.34
CA VAL A 272 -22.42 -0.69 7.89
C VAL A 272 -23.82 -1.31 7.88
N PRO A 273 -24.82 -0.74 8.57
CA PRO A 273 -26.21 -1.16 8.41
C PRO A 273 -26.65 -1.07 6.94
N LYS A 274 -27.42 -2.04 6.48
CA LYS A 274 -27.84 -2.13 5.06
C LYS A 274 -28.57 -0.88 4.56
N ASP A 275 -29.30 -0.20 5.45
CA ASP A 275 -30.02 1.05 5.16
C ASP A 275 -29.16 2.32 5.21
N GLU A 276 -27.92 2.23 5.70
CA GLU A 276 -26.97 3.36 5.80
C GLU A 276 -25.90 3.34 4.69
N VAL A 277 -25.88 2.33 3.80
CA VAL A 277 -24.78 2.09 2.84
C VAL A 277 -24.44 3.32 2.00
N ASP A 278 -25.42 3.94 1.35
CA ASP A 278 -25.16 5.06 0.44
C ASP A 278 -24.67 6.31 1.20
N ALA A 279 -25.27 6.59 2.36
CA ALA A 279 -24.87 7.72 3.20
C ALA A 279 -23.44 7.53 3.75
N THR A 280 -23.10 6.32 4.19
CA THR A 280 -21.77 5.99 4.67
C THR A 280 -20.75 6.04 3.53
N ALA A 281 -21.07 5.52 2.34
CA ALA A 281 -20.17 5.55 1.19
C ALA A 281 -19.83 6.98 0.76
N ALA A 282 -20.81 7.90 0.79
CA ALA A 282 -20.59 9.31 0.50
C ALA A 282 -19.58 9.95 1.47
N LEU A 283 -19.76 9.74 2.79
CA LEU A 283 -18.84 10.26 3.80
C LEU A 283 -17.46 9.61 3.71
N VAL A 284 -17.39 8.30 3.47
CA VAL A 284 -16.12 7.57 3.28
C VAL A 284 -15.32 8.20 2.14
N LYS A 285 -15.95 8.41 0.97
CA LYS A 285 -15.27 9.05 -0.17
C LYS A 285 -14.84 10.48 0.16
N GLU A 286 -15.75 11.31 0.68
CA GLU A 286 -15.46 12.71 1.00
C GLU A 286 -14.26 12.83 1.95
N TYR A 287 -14.28 12.11 3.08
CA TYR A 287 -13.27 12.29 4.13
C TYR A 287 -11.95 11.58 3.86
N MET A 288 -11.95 10.50 3.07
CA MET A 288 -10.72 9.87 2.63
C MET A 288 -10.09 10.63 1.45
N GLU A 289 -10.85 10.94 0.39
CA GLU A 289 -10.30 11.68 -0.75
C GLU A 289 -9.86 13.10 -0.33
N GLY A 290 -10.57 13.73 0.60
CA GLY A 290 -10.24 15.04 1.16
C GLY A 290 -9.18 15.03 2.27
N ALA A 291 -8.61 13.87 2.64
CA ALA A 291 -7.65 13.78 3.75
C ALA A 291 -6.37 14.62 3.51
N GLY A 292 -6.03 14.84 2.25
CA GLY A 292 -4.85 15.58 1.80
C GLY A 292 -5.15 16.94 1.18
N ASP A 293 -6.36 17.48 1.33
CA ASP A 293 -6.74 18.76 0.72
C ASP A 293 -5.70 19.86 1.00
N ASP A 294 -5.46 20.68 -0.02
CA ASP A 294 -4.46 21.76 -0.06
C ASP A 294 -2.97 21.34 0.06
N LYS A 295 -2.67 20.04 0.17
CA LYS A 295 -1.29 19.53 0.26
C LYS A 295 -0.77 18.87 -1.02
N PHE A 296 -1.67 18.37 -1.87
CA PHE A 296 -1.32 17.58 -3.05
C PHE A 296 -1.95 18.17 -4.32
N ARG A 297 -1.17 18.22 -5.40
CA ARG A 297 -1.67 18.60 -6.74
C ARG A 297 -2.46 17.47 -7.39
N VAL A 298 -2.12 16.23 -7.06
CA VAL A 298 -2.82 15.05 -7.55
C VAL A 298 -3.93 14.70 -6.56
N PRO A 299 -5.20 14.60 -7.01
CA PRO A 299 -6.29 14.22 -6.12
C PRO A 299 -6.08 12.79 -5.61
N LEU A 300 -6.41 12.57 -4.35
CA LEU A 300 -6.56 11.21 -3.82
C LEU A 300 -7.87 10.62 -4.34
N THR A 301 -7.91 9.31 -4.56
CA THR A 301 -9.13 8.62 -4.97
C THR A 301 -9.33 7.38 -4.12
N VAL A 302 -10.59 7.05 -3.84
CA VAL A 302 -10.96 5.87 -3.06
C VAL A 302 -11.93 5.00 -3.83
N GLU A 303 -11.59 3.72 -3.91
CA GLU A 303 -12.47 2.67 -4.39
C GLU A 303 -13.23 2.08 -3.22
N THR A 304 -14.56 2.05 -3.33
CA THR A 304 -15.45 1.52 -2.30
C THR A 304 -16.19 0.30 -2.82
N GLY A 305 -16.19 -0.79 -2.04
CA GLY A 305 -16.95 -2.01 -2.30
C GLY A 305 -17.80 -2.38 -1.09
N VAL A 306 -18.88 -3.13 -1.32
CA VAL A 306 -19.77 -3.63 -0.26
C VAL A 306 -19.99 -5.12 -0.44
N ALA A 307 -19.82 -5.88 0.63
CA ALA A 307 -19.98 -7.32 0.60
C ALA A 307 -20.39 -7.89 1.97
N HIS A 308 -20.78 -9.16 1.99
CA HIS A 308 -21.15 -9.87 3.22
C HIS A 308 -19.93 -10.36 4.03
N ASN A 309 -18.78 -10.52 3.37
CA ASN A 309 -17.53 -10.93 3.99
C ASN A 309 -16.33 -10.22 3.32
N TRP A 310 -15.17 -10.24 3.98
CA TRP A 310 -14.00 -9.48 3.52
C TRP A 310 -13.31 -10.05 2.29
N LEU A 311 -13.51 -11.33 1.95
CA LEU A 311 -13.01 -11.89 0.70
C LEU A 311 -13.80 -11.36 -0.52
N ALA A 312 -15.09 -11.09 -0.34
CA ALA A 312 -15.99 -10.63 -1.39
C ALA A 312 -15.98 -9.10 -1.58
N LEU A 313 -15.25 -8.36 -0.74
CA LEU A 313 -14.89 -6.95 -0.91
C LEU A 313 -13.84 -6.79 -2.01
#